data_AF-A0A7S0LX09-F1
#
_entry.id   AF-A0A7S0LX09-F1
#
_cell.length_a   1.000
_cell.length_b   1.000
_cell.length_c   1.000
_cell.angle_alpha   90.00
_cell.angle_beta   90.00
_cell.angle_gamma   90.00
#
_symmetry.space_group_name_H-M   'P 1'
#
loop_
_entity.id
_entity.type
_entity.pdbx_description
1 polymer ?
#
loop_
_entity_poly.entity_id
_entity_poly.type
_entity_poly.pdbx_seq_one_letter_code
_entity_poly.pdbx_strand_id
1 'polypeptide(L)'
;GVGKSSTILDHLAKIPESHQSAHLPLTWYVDAACLQADMNQYLFQKSGNTIGPFGQSSVLFFIDDVSSPNPGNYHIRSATALLRQYLEYCVWHDMVTLLPSKILNTQYISALTVPSQTFEHDHRLFQRFLAKHL
;
A
#
# COMPACT_ATOMS: atom_id res chain seq x y z
N GLY A 1 16.77 11.85 5.94
CA GLY A 1 15.80 10.90 6.48
C GLY A 1 15.86 10.93 8.00
N VAL A 2 14.71 10.89 8.67
CA VAL A 2 14.60 11.01 10.14
C VAL A 2 14.38 9.64 10.82
N GLY A 3 14.80 8.54 10.18
CA GLY A 3 14.77 7.19 10.76
C GLY A 3 13.42 6.46 10.76
N LYS A 4 12.31 7.08 10.29
CA LYS A 4 10.97 6.47 10.29
C LYS A 4 10.94 5.08 9.65
N SER A 5 11.44 4.94 8.42
CA SER A 5 11.44 3.67 7.70
C SER A 5 12.29 2.61 8.41
N SER A 6 13.47 2.98 8.93
CA SER A 6 14.32 2.07 9.71
C SER A 6 13.58 1.55 10.95
N THR A 7 12.97 2.44 11.73
CA THR A 7 12.21 2.07 12.92
C THR A 7 11.04 1.14 12.59
N ILE A 8 10.31 1.41 11.50
CA ILE A 8 9.20 0.55 11.07
C ILE A 8 9.72 -0.83 10.66
N LEU A 9 10.76 -0.90 9.84
CA LEU A 9 11.38 -2.16 9.41
C LEU A 9 11.88 -2.99 10.60
N ASP A 10 12.49 -2.35 11.60
CA ASP A 10 12.94 -3.01 12.83
C ASP A 10 11.78 -3.62 13.66
N HIS A 11 10.58 -3.02 13.59
CA HIS A 11 9.38 -3.57 14.21
C HIS A 11 8.78 -4.69 13.36
N LEU A 12 8.76 -4.54 12.03
CA LEU A 12 8.27 -5.58 11.12
C LEU A 12 9.09 -6.87 11.23
N ALA A 13 10.40 -6.77 11.45
CA ALA A 13 11.27 -7.92 11.67
C ALA A 13 10.95 -8.72 12.95
N LYS A 14 10.14 -8.17 13.86
CA LYS A 14 9.79 -8.77 15.16
C LYS A 14 8.33 -9.23 15.24
N ILE A 15 7.56 -9.15 14.15
CA ILE A 15 6.17 -9.61 14.16
C ILE A 15 6.11 -11.14 14.27
N PRO A 16 5.05 -11.71 14.85
CA PRO A 16 4.89 -13.16 14.95
C PRO A 16 4.85 -13.83 13.57
N GLU A 17 5.36 -15.07 13.46
CA GLU A 17 5.37 -15.84 12.21
C GLU A 17 3.98 -16.09 11.60
N SER A 18 2.91 -15.93 12.39
CA SER A 18 1.53 -15.96 11.89
C SER A 18 1.19 -14.79 10.97
N HIS A 19 2.03 -13.76 10.93
CA HIS A 19 1.93 -12.58 10.11
C HIS A 19 3.12 -12.50 9.16
N GLN A 20 2.84 -12.25 7.89
CA GLN A 20 3.84 -11.88 6.89
C GLN A 20 3.99 -10.36 6.88
N SER A 21 5.16 -9.86 6.49
CA SER A 21 5.33 -8.43 6.18
C SER A 21 5.96 -8.24 4.82
N ALA A 22 5.62 -7.12 4.17
CA ALA A 22 6.12 -6.74 2.87
C ALA A 22 6.47 -5.25 2.88
N HIS A 23 7.72 -4.92 2.55
CA HIS A 23 8.15 -3.53 2.37
C HIS A 23 7.98 -3.14 0.91
N LEU A 24 7.17 -2.11 0.66
CA LEU A 24 6.81 -1.61 -0.66
C LEU A 24 7.23 -0.13 -0.75
N PRO A 25 8.47 0.15 -1.15
CA PRO A 25 8.92 1.52 -1.34
C PRO A 25 8.30 2.13 -2.59
N LEU A 26 7.53 3.20 -2.42
CA LEU A 26 7.06 3.98 -3.54
C LEU A 26 8.18 4.92 -3.98
N THR A 27 8.57 4.81 -5.25
CA THR A 27 9.49 5.76 -5.88
C THR A 27 8.75 6.58 -6.93
N TRP A 28 9.41 7.59 -7.51
CA TRP A 28 8.85 8.38 -8.60
C TRP A 28 8.27 7.54 -9.74
N TYR A 29 8.87 6.38 -10.03
CA TYR A 29 8.50 5.53 -11.16
C TYR A 29 7.45 4.47 -10.82
N VAL A 30 7.05 4.32 -9.55
CA VAL A 30 6.04 3.34 -9.15
C VAL A 30 4.65 3.90 -9.45
N ASP A 31 3.95 3.27 -10.38
CA ASP A 31 2.55 3.55 -10.69
C ASP A 31 1.60 2.51 -10.06
N ALA A 32 0.30 2.62 -10.36
CA ALA A 32 -0.71 1.67 -9.85
C ALA A 32 -0.43 0.22 -10.28
N ALA A 33 0.05 -0.01 -11.50
CA ALA A 33 0.29 -1.36 -12.00
C ALA A 33 1.49 -2.00 -11.30
N CYS A 34 2.58 -1.25 -11.10
CA CYS A 34 3.73 -1.68 -10.32
C CYS A 34 3.32 -2.05 -8.88
N LEU A 35 2.61 -1.14 -8.20
CA LEU A 35 2.18 -1.38 -6.81
C LEU A 35 1.24 -2.60 -6.71
N GLN A 36 0.29 -2.74 -7.62
CA GLN A 36 -0.61 -3.90 -7.64
C GLN A 36 0.15 -5.21 -7.88
N ALA A 37 1.12 -5.21 -8.80
CA ALA A 37 1.95 -6.38 -9.07
C ALA A 37 2.79 -6.78 -7.86
N ASP A 38 3.42 -5.82 -7.17
CA ASP A 38 4.22 -6.08 -5.98
C ASP A 38 3.37 -6.62 -4.82
N MET A 39 2.19 -6.04 -4.59
CA MET A 39 1.24 -6.54 -3.60
C MET A 39 0.73 -7.95 -3.93
N ASN A 40 0.47 -8.23 -5.22
CA ASN A 40 -0.01 -9.54 -5.68
C ASN A 40 0.98 -10.69 -5.42
N GLN A 41 2.28 -10.42 -5.27
CA GLN A 41 3.25 -11.46 -4.89
C GLN A 41 2.94 -12.10 -3.53
N TYR A 42 2.17 -11.41 -2.69
CA TYR A 42 1.77 -11.87 -1.35
C TYR A 42 0.31 -12.31 -1.29
N LEU A 43 -0.45 -12.22 -2.38
CA LEU A 43 -1.90 -12.45 -2.41
C LEU A 43 -2.25 -13.60 -3.37
N PHE A 44 -3.01 -14.57 -2.86
CA PHE A 44 -3.38 -15.79 -3.57
C PHE A 44 -4.89 -15.91 -3.65
N GLN A 45 -5.39 -16.54 -4.70
CA GLN A 45 -6.81 -16.82 -4.85
C GLN A 45 -7.31 -17.71 -3.70
N LYS A 46 -8.39 -17.28 -3.05
CA LYS A 46 -9.07 -17.99 -1.96
C LYS A 46 -10.34 -18.66 -2.44
N SER A 47 -11.19 -17.90 -3.14
CA SER A 47 -12.45 -18.37 -3.70
C SER A 47 -13.02 -17.32 -4.64
N GLY A 48 -13.46 -17.70 -5.84
CA GLY A 48 -13.94 -16.76 -6.85
C GLY A 48 -12.94 -15.63 -7.07
N ASN A 49 -13.41 -14.38 -7.00
CA ASN A 49 -12.57 -13.17 -7.09
C ASN A 49 -12.07 -12.68 -5.71
N THR A 50 -11.94 -13.57 -4.74
CA THR A 50 -11.39 -13.24 -3.42
C THR A 50 -9.93 -13.66 -3.37
N ILE A 51 -9.06 -12.73 -3.00
CA ILE A 51 -7.62 -12.95 -2.83
C ILE A 51 -7.18 -12.63 -1.40
N GLY A 52 -6.09 -13.23 -0.96
CA GLY A 52 -5.52 -12.98 0.36
C GLY A 52 -4.21 -13.74 0.59
N PRO A 53 -3.49 -13.43 1.68
CA PRO A 53 -2.23 -14.09 2.02
C PRO A 53 -2.37 -15.61 2.15
N PHE A 54 -1.29 -16.35 1.87
CA PHE A 54 -1.33 -17.82 1.80
C PHE A 54 -1.76 -18.47 3.14
N GLY A 55 -2.52 -19.57 3.06
CA GLY A 55 -3.01 -20.28 4.25
C GLY A 55 -3.96 -19.44 5.11
N GLN A 56 -3.81 -19.53 6.43
CA GLN A 56 -4.56 -18.74 7.43
C GLN A 56 -3.78 -17.52 7.95
N SER A 57 -2.68 -17.16 7.29
CA SER A 57 -1.86 -16.01 7.69
C SER A 57 -2.53 -14.68 7.35
N SER A 58 -1.95 -13.59 7.84
CA SER A 58 -2.25 -12.22 7.41
C SER A 58 -0.96 -11.57 6.89
N VAL A 59 -1.07 -10.49 6.13
CA VAL A 59 0.10 -9.73 5.63
C VAL A 59 0.01 -8.26 6.00
N LEU A 60 1.10 -7.70 6.49
CA LEU A 60 1.28 -6.30 6.83
C LEU A 60 2.14 -5.63 5.75
N PHE A 61 1.52 -4.80 4.91
CA PHE A 61 2.20 -4.01 3.89
C PHE A 61 2.71 -2.70 4.48
N PHE A 62 4.01 -2.47 4.37
CA PHE A 62 4.62 -1.19 4.69
C PHE A 62 4.84 -0.40 3.40
N ILE A 63 4.00 0.61 3.17
CA ILE A 63 4.06 1.51 2.03
C ILE A 63 4.96 2.71 2.38
N ASP A 64 6.19 2.68 1.89
CA ASP A 64 7.20 3.71 2.18
C ASP A 64 7.11 4.86 1.18
N ASP A 65 7.11 6.09 1.68
CA ASP A 65 7.02 7.35 0.92
C ASP A 65 5.82 7.47 -0.05
N VAL A 66 4.60 7.48 0.48
CA VAL A 66 3.37 7.63 -0.34
C VAL A 66 3.27 8.95 -1.13
N SER A 67 4.14 9.92 -0.83
CA SER A 67 4.28 11.18 -1.55
C SER A 67 5.21 11.11 -2.76
N SER A 68 6.01 10.06 -2.92
CA SER A 68 7.03 9.99 -3.98
C SER A 68 6.51 9.73 -5.40
N PRO A 69 5.45 8.92 -5.67
CA PRO A 69 5.05 8.57 -7.03
C PRO A 69 4.79 9.76 -7.93
N ASN A 70 5.15 9.69 -9.22
CA ASN A 70 4.90 10.77 -10.17
C ASN A 70 3.41 11.21 -10.17
N PRO A 71 3.12 12.52 -10.01
CA PRO A 71 1.75 13.04 -10.05
C PRO A 71 1.10 13.03 -11.44
N GLY A 72 1.84 12.72 -12.51
CA GLY A 72 1.31 12.67 -13.86
C GLY A 72 0.75 14.01 -14.36
N ASN A 73 0.07 13.99 -15.51
CA ASN A 73 -0.38 15.20 -16.20
C ASN A 73 -1.55 15.93 -15.50
N TYR A 74 -2.29 15.22 -14.64
CA TYR A 74 -3.48 15.74 -13.95
C TYR A 74 -3.29 15.88 -12.44
N HIS A 75 -2.05 15.82 -11.97
CA HIS A 75 -1.72 15.84 -10.55
C HIS A 75 -2.34 14.69 -9.73
N ILE A 76 -2.62 13.56 -10.37
CA ILE A 76 -3.10 12.34 -9.75
C ILE A 76 -1.97 11.31 -9.72
N ARG A 77 -1.56 10.93 -8.51
CA ARG A 77 -0.60 9.84 -8.27
C ARG A 77 -1.34 8.51 -8.34
N SER A 78 -1.14 7.75 -9.41
CA SER A 78 -1.91 6.52 -9.68
C SER A 78 -1.74 5.47 -8.59
N ALA A 79 -0.52 5.24 -8.09
CA ALA A 79 -0.26 4.32 -6.97
C ALA A 79 -1.01 4.73 -5.69
N THR A 80 -0.98 6.02 -5.35
CA THR A 80 -1.72 6.59 -4.21
C THR A 80 -3.23 6.45 -4.38
N ALA A 81 -3.75 6.65 -5.60
CA ALA A 81 -5.16 6.49 -5.92
C ALA A 81 -5.63 5.03 -5.81
N LEU A 82 -4.81 4.07 -6.26
CA LEU A 82 -5.06 2.64 -6.08
C LEU A 82 -5.10 2.29 -4.59
N LEU A 83 -4.13 2.76 -3.80
CA LEU A 83 -4.10 2.54 -2.36
C LEU A 83 -5.36 3.11 -1.69
N ARG A 84 -5.82 4.30 -2.10
CA ARG A 84 -7.06 4.92 -1.61
C ARG A 84 -8.28 4.07 -1.93
N GLN A 85 -8.44 3.65 -3.18
CA GLN A 85 -9.54 2.76 -3.59
C GLN A 85 -9.54 1.49 -2.74
N TYR A 86 -8.37 0.91 -2.56
CA TYR A 86 -8.23 -0.32 -1.82
C TYR A 86 -8.58 -0.16 -0.34
N LEU A 87 -8.05 0.86 0.35
CA LEU A 87 -8.35 1.13 1.76
C LEU A 87 -9.81 1.53 2.00
N GLU A 88 -10.49 2.06 0.99
CA GLU A 88 -11.90 2.48 1.09
C GLU A 88 -12.88 1.33 0.88
N TYR A 89 -12.60 0.43 -0.07
CA TYR A 89 -13.57 -0.59 -0.48
C TYR A 89 -13.14 -2.03 -0.16
N CYS A 90 -11.89 -2.24 0.29
CA CYS A 90 -11.26 -3.57 0.42
C CYS A 90 -11.33 -4.39 -0.89
N VAL A 91 -11.43 -3.70 -2.01
CA VAL A 91 -11.58 -4.23 -3.36
C VAL A 91 -10.71 -3.39 -4.28
N TRP A 92 -10.02 -4.04 -5.21
CA TRP A 92 -9.45 -3.38 -6.38
C TRP A 92 -9.95 -4.06 -7.66
N HIS A 93 -9.75 -3.41 -8.80
CA HIS A 93 -10.03 -4.06 -10.08
C HIS A 93 -8.75 -4.75 -10.55
N ASP A 94 -8.89 -6.01 -10.92
CA ASP A 94 -7.80 -6.73 -11.58
C ASP A 94 -7.58 -6.14 -12.97
N MET A 95 -6.35 -5.74 -13.29
CA MET A 95 -6.05 -5.02 -14.54
C MET A 95 -6.12 -5.92 -15.79
N VAL A 96 -6.18 -7.24 -15.63
CA VAL A 96 -6.22 -8.21 -16.73
C VAL A 96 -7.67 -8.65 -17.01
N THR A 97 -8.38 -9.08 -15.97
CA THR A 97 -9.74 -9.60 -16.03
C THR A 97 -10.79 -8.50 -15.92
N LEU A 98 -10.42 -7.31 -15.45
CA LEU A 98 -11.30 -6.15 -15.20
C LEU A 98 -12.40 -6.41 -14.17
N LEU A 99 -12.29 -7.50 -13.42
CA LEU A 99 -13.26 -7.85 -12.38
C LEU A 99 -12.81 -7.31 -11.01
N PRO A 100 -13.77 -6.91 -10.15
CA PRO A 100 -13.46 -6.54 -8.79
C PRO A 100 -12.96 -7.76 -8.02
N SER A 101 -11.80 -7.62 -7.38
CA SER A 101 -11.22 -8.62 -6.51
C SER A 101 -11.24 -8.15 -5.06
N LYS A 102 -11.89 -8.92 -4.19
CA LYS A 102 -11.95 -8.65 -2.75
C LYS A 102 -10.68 -9.13 -2.10
N ILE A 103 -10.04 -8.30 -1.29
CA ILE A 103 -8.81 -8.66 -0.59
C ILE A 103 -9.11 -8.84 0.90
N LEU A 104 -8.60 -9.92 1.48
CA LEU A 104 -8.80 -10.29 2.88
C LEU A 104 -7.48 -10.35 3.63
N ASN A 105 -7.55 -10.20 4.96
CA ASN A 105 -6.45 -10.43 5.91
C ASN A 105 -5.17 -9.62 5.63
N THR A 106 -5.32 -8.37 5.19
CA THR A 106 -4.21 -7.44 4.97
C THR A 106 -4.28 -6.27 5.95
N GLN A 107 -3.11 -5.73 6.30
CA GLN A 107 -2.95 -4.54 7.13
C GLN A 107 -1.89 -3.63 6.49
N TYR A 108 -1.91 -2.35 6.87
CA TYR A 108 -1.08 -1.33 6.22
C TYR A 108 -0.44 -0.40 7.23
N ILE A 109 0.85 -0.12 7.02
CA ILE A 109 1.58 0.98 7.64
C ILE A 109 2.11 1.84 6.51
N SER A 110 2.10 3.16 6.68
CA SER A 110 2.72 4.05 5.72
C SER A 110 3.62 5.08 6.38
N ALA A 111 4.73 5.37 5.73
CA ALA A 111 5.57 6.53 6.04
C ALA A 111 5.31 7.64 5.02
N LEU A 112 5.20 8.87 5.51
CA LEU A 112 5.03 10.07 4.69
C LEU A 112 6.24 10.98 4.85
N THR A 113 6.74 11.47 3.73
CA THR A 113 7.65 12.62 3.69
C THR A 113 6.82 13.86 3.40
N VAL A 114 7.07 14.98 4.07
CA VAL A 114 6.47 16.26 3.67
C VAL A 114 7.17 16.67 2.36
N PRO A 115 6.47 16.71 1.22
CA PRO A 115 7.08 17.02 -0.06
C PRO A 115 7.62 18.46 -0.02
N SER A 116 8.82 18.65 -0.55
CA SER A 116 9.46 19.97 -0.66
C SER A 116 8.77 20.89 -1.67
N GLN A 117 7.86 20.36 -2.48
CA GLN A 117 7.05 21.09 -3.45
C GLN A 117 5.59 21.11 -3.03
N THR A 118 4.90 22.21 -3.35
CA THR A 118 3.46 22.47 -3.11
C THR A 118 2.57 21.60 -3.99
N PHE A 119 2.68 20.28 -3.88
CA PHE A 119 1.66 19.39 -4.41
C PHE A 119 0.66 19.10 -3.30
N GLU A 120 -0.62 19.27 -3.59
CA GLU A 120 -1.67 18.91 -2.65
C GLU A 120 -1.59 17.41 -2.33
N HIS A 121 -1.54 17.14 -1.04
CA HIS A 121 -1.68 15.81 -0.47
C HIS A 121 -3.08 15.26 -0.78
N ASP A 122 -3.21 13.97 -1.11
CA ASP A 122 -4.54 13.35 -1.19
C ASP A 122 -5.14 13.24 0.21
N HIS A 123 -5.85 14.28 0.66
CA HIS A 123 -6.47 14.35 1.98
C HIS A 123 -7.40 13.16 2.24
N ARG A 124 -8.02 12.60 1.19
CA ARG A 124 -8.93 11.46 1.31
C ARG A 124 -8.19 10.17 1.65
N LEU A 125 -6.93 10.02 1.19
CA LEU A 125 -6.09 8.90 1.60
C LEU A 125 -5.66 9.05 3.06
N PHE A 126 -5.18 10.24 3.44
CA PHE A 126 -4.61 10.45 4.78
C PHE A 126 -5.64 10.30 5.91
N GLN A 127 -6.91 10.61 5.65
CA GLN A 127 -8.01 10.36 6.60
C GLN A 127 -8.22 8.86 6.92
N ARG A 128 -7.63 7.94 6.16
CA ARG A 128 -7.70 6.49 6.40
C ARG A 128 -6.59 5.98 7.33
N PHE A 129 -5.60 6.81 7.65
CA PHE A 129 -4.50 6.44 8.54
C PHE A 129 -4.65 7.11 9.91
N LEU A 130 -4.36 6.35 10.96
CA LEU A 130 -4.02 6.94 12.26
C LEU A 130 -2.59 7.47 12.20
N ALA A 131 -2.42 8.79 12.20
CA ALA A 131 -1.12 9.42 12.11
C ALA A 131 -0.43 9.47 13.48
N LYS A 132 0.84 9.05 13.53
CA LYS A 132 1.72 9.24 14.68
C LYS A 132 2.97 10.00 14.23
N HIS A 133 3.22 11.14 14.86
CA HIS A 133 4.50 11.83 14.70
C HIS A 133 5.56 11.05 15.49
N LEU A 134 6.44 10.37 14.75
CA LEU A 134 7.72 9.85 15.22
C LEU A 134 8.80 10.92 15.08
#